data_AF-A0A3D4DSU9-F1
#
_entry.id   AF-A0A3D4DSU9-F1
#
_cell.length_a   1.000
_cell.length_b   1.000
_cell.length_c   1.000
_cell.angle_alpha   90.00
_cell.angle_beta   90.00
_cell.angle_gamma   90.00
#
_symmetry.space_group_name_H-M   'P 1'
#
loop_
_entity.id
_entity.type
_entity.pdbx_description
1 polymer ?
#
loop_
_entity_poly.entity_id
_entity_poly.type
_entity_poly.pdbx_seq_one_letter_code
_entity_poly.pdbx_strand_id
1 'polypeptide(L)'
;MEIGRHLFTQRFTAEDGYGEGPYGPRETKRQEAGLHGPMAAFGKLPWMRINGLDSQSCLECHSVSGMDAQGYAVPDARTPRNDGVSGAGTIATSAMINPMQQSPAPDWVRDALVQNGYQDPDGMLAVFLRNPPHVFGAGYTQSLAEEMTFDLLDARYRTLRAAVEQPGVVYEIALDSKGTSYGVYAAAVRPDAGDIYFDQLGPCGTNPQLDEYCGQIEGVGEDFVVRPFQWKGIASNMRNFVRDALNFHFAMEPVELAPGAADHDGDGVPNEVSVGEVTALSAFALSTRPPVQAEAETEAEYAQLERGRWLFLGEDMPSGYGIDASCASCHHEAKQLWDPFVRIHDPRTDAAARIAAAESTDGRAQLLVTGTGVGLGQAAPLGLQLPVEALFAAGGELPAEERAKSEPEAKESFSLGGRALAYLYDLSFLTDLEADPLTSSLPRLPEDEYATIEVPLYSDLKRHRMGRCLADIIKQQTDREGVFVPRDEFLTRPLWGVADTGPWMHDGRALSLRKAIEMHSDLVCADDGSGLESSANRSVEAFAAMSWNDQEALVTFLRSLRLPKEYAY
;
A
#
# COMPACT_ATOMS: atom_id res chain seq x y z
N MET A 1 -11.85 -16.55 -7.85
CA MET A 1 -11.48 -16.70 -6.42
C MET A 1 -10.65 -17.95 -6.17
N GLU A 2 -11.11 -19.16 -6.51
CA GLU A 2 -10.33 -20.40 -6.30
C GLU A 2 -8.94 -20.38 -6.96
N ILE A 3 -8.84 -19.95 -8.22
CA ILE A 3 -7.54 -19.78 -8.90
C ILE A 3 -6.64 -18.80 -8.15
N GLY A 4 -7.18 -17.65 -7.73
CA GLY A 4 -6.42 -16.65 -6.97
C GLY A 4 -5.92 -17.18 -5.63
N ARG A 5 -6.74 -17.98 -4.93
CA ARG A 5 -6.34 -18.69 -3.71
C ARG A 5 -5.22 -19.69 -3.98
N HIS A 6 -5.35 -20.47 -5.05
CA HIS A 6 -4.32 -21.41 -5.45
C HIS A 6 -3.00 -20.69 -5.70
N LEU A 7 -2.99 -19.63 -6.50
CA LEU A 7 -1.81 -18.80 -6.77
C LEU A 7 -1.22 -18.16 -5.50
N PHE A 8 -2.08 -17.71 -4.57
CA PHE A 8 -1.62 -17.09 -3.33
C PHE A 8 -0.89 -18.06 -2.40
N THR A 9 -1.29 -19.34 -2.42
CA THR A 9 -0.79 -20.41 -1.55
C THR A 9 0.20 -21.36 -2.21
N GLN A 10 0.26 -21.36 -3.54
CA GLN A 10 1.17 -22.19 -4.33
C GLN A 10 2.61 -21.78 -4.03
N ARG A 11 3.45 -22.81 -3.87
CA ARG A 11 4.90 -22.65 -3.90
C ARG A 11 5.35 -22.70 -5.35
N PHE A 12 5.67 -21.55 -5.93
CA PHE A 12 6.15 -21.48 -7.29
C PHE A 12 7.51 -22.16 -7.43
N THR A 13 7.71 -22.75 -8.60
CA THR A 13 8.91 -23.47 -9.00
C THR A 13 9.47 -22.87 -10.29
N ALA A 14 10.71 -23.20 -10.65
CA ALA A 14 11.26 -22.71 -11.93
C ALA A 14 10.55 -23.26 -13.16
N GLU A 15 9.74 -24.34 -13.04
CA GLU A 15 8.86 -24.78 -14.12
C GLU A 15 7.69 -23.81 -14.32
N ASP A 16 7.35 -23.02 -13.29
CA ASP A 16 6.34 -21.96 -13.32
C ASP A 16 6.93 -20.59 -13.73
N GLY A 17 8.24 -20.49 -14.01
CA GLY A 17 8.96 -19.22 -14.24
C GLY A 17 9.50 -18.55 -12.96
N TYR A 18 9.46 -19.23 -11.81
CA TYR A 18 9.98 -18.65 -10.57
C TYR A 18 11.50 -18.55 -10.55
N GLY A 19 11.99 -17.35 -10.25
CA GLY A 19 13.41 -17.04 -10.23
C GLY A 19 13.91 -16.69 -11.62
N GLU A 20 14.96 -15.87 -11.67
CA GLU A 20 15.58 -15.49 -12.92
C GLU A 20 16.59 -16.54 -13.40
N GLY A 21 16.62 -16.79 -14.71
CA GLY A 21 17.55 -17.69 -15.38
C GLY A 21 19.03 -17.32 -15.15
N PRO A 22 19.98 -18.19 -15.55
CA PRO A 22 21.41 -17.99 -15.31
C PRO A 22 21.96 -16.67 -15.86
N TYR A 23 21.29 -16.05 -16.84
CA TYR A 23 21.68 -14.79 -17.48
C TYR A 23 20.65 -13.66 -17.31
N GLY A 24 19.74 -13.78 -16.34
CA GLY A 24 18.71 -12.77 -16.10
C GLY A 24 19.25 -11.41 -15.62
N PRO A 25 18.40 -10.38 -15.54
CA PRO A 25 18.80 -8.98 -15.45
C PRO A 25 19.56 -8.63 -14.19
N ARG A 26 19.44 -9.45 -13.14
CA ARG A 26 20.19 -9.29 -11.88
C ARG A 26 21.34 -10.31 -11.73
N GLU A 27 21.74 -11.02 -12.81
CA GLU A 27 22.83 -12.03 -12.83
C GLU A 27 24.13 -11.50 -12.23
N THR A 28 24.57 -10.32 -12.64
CA THR A 28 25.84 -9.74 -12.19
C THR A 28 25.87 -9.59 -10.67
N LYS A 29 24.76 -9.17 -10.07
CA LYS A 29 24.61 -9.02 -8.62
C LYS A 29 24.45 -10.37 -7.91
N ARG A 30 23.83 -11.36 -8.56
CA ARG A 30 23.86 -12.75 -8.09
C ARG A 30 25.31 -13.24 -8.00
N GLN A 31 26.10 -13.05 -9.05
CA GLN A 31 27.51 -13.43 -9.03
C GLN A 31 28.27 -12.70 -7.91
N GLU A 32 28.03 -11.40 -7.70
CA GLU A 32 28.66 -10.62 -6.61
C GLU A 32 28.27 -11.11 -5.20
N ALA A 33 26.98 -11.39 -4.93
CA ALA A 33 26.52 -11.94 -3.65
C ALA A 33 27.02 -13.38 -3.40
N GLY A 34 27.36 -14.11 -4.46
CA GLY A 34 27.94 -15.46 -4.40
C GLY A 34 29.45 -15.51 -4.10
N LEU A 35 30.14 -14.38 -3.92
CA LEU A 35 31.60 -14.34 -3.87
C LEU A 35 32.10 -13.89 -2.48
N HIS A 36 32.23 -14.86 -1.56
CA HIS A 36 33.42 -15.13 -0.74
C HIS A 36 33.09 -16.00 0.51
N GLY A 37 34.04 -16.84 0.90
CA GLY A 37 33.93 -17.69 2.10
C GLY A 37 33.01 -18.91 1.93
N PRO A 38 32.48 -19.49 3.03
CA PRO A 38 31.70 -20.73 3.00
C PRO A 38 30.38 -20.64 2.21
N MET A 39 29.95 -19.43 1.83
CA MET A 39 28.74 -19.19 1.04
C MET A 39 28.94 -19.34 -0.48
N ALA A 40 30.17 -19.51 -0.97
CA ALA A 40 30.47 -19.63 -2.40
C ALA A 40 29.79 -20.82 -3.11
N ALA A 41 29.41 -21.86 -2.34
CA ALA A 41 28.65 -22.99 -2.88
C ALA A 41 27.19 -22.61 -3.23
N PHE A 42 26.62 -21.59 -2.58
CA PHE A 42 25.28 -21.08 -2.84
C PHE A 42 25.22 -20.18 -4.08
N GLY A 43 26.35 -19.61 -4.52
CA GLY A 43 26.48 -18.89 -5.80
C GLY A 43 26.32 -19.78 -7.05
N LYS A 44 26.23 -21.10 -6.87
CA LYS A 44 25.92 -22.09 -7.92
C LYS A 44 24.47 -22.57 -7.87
N LEU A 45 23.68 -22.12 -6.90
CA LEU A 45 22.25 -22.35 -6.91
C LEU A 45 21.66 -21.37 -7.93
N PRO A 46 20.89 -21.85 -8.93
CA PRO A 46 20.36 -20.98 -9.99
C PRO A 46 19.41 -19.90 -9.45
N TRP A 47 18.92 -20.04 -8.21
CA TRP A 47 18.04 -19.12 -7.51
C TRP A 47 18.80 -18.39 -6.39
N MET A 48 19.02 -17.08 -6.58
CA MET A 48 19.55 -16.21 -5.54
C MET A 48 18.47 -15.24 -5.06
N ARG A 49 18.17 -15.37 -3.76
CA ARG A 49 16.98 -14.89 -3.03
C ARG A 49 17.08 -13.42 -2.59
N ILE A 50 17.52 -12.51 -3.45
CA ILE A 50 17.86 -11.15 -3.00
C ILE A 50 16.64 -10.22 -2.86
N ASN A 51 15.50 -10.54 -3.49
CA ASN A 51 14.28 -9.72 -3.44
C ASN A 51 13.17 -10.26 -2.51
N GLY A 52 13.38 -11.40 -1.87
CA GLY A 52 12.44 -12.06 -0.97
C GLY A 52 13.11 -13.26 -0.32
N LEU A 53 13.13 -13.31 1.01
CA LEU A 53 13.70 -14.42 1.78
C LEU A 53 12.94 -15.71 1.45
N ASP A 54 13.58 -16.69 0.80
CA ASP A 54 13.16 -18.10 0.55
C ASP A 54 11.68 -18.40 0.25
N SER A 55 10.87 -17.36 0.04
CA SER A 55 9.43 -17.43 0.04
C SER A 55 9.00 -17.78 -1.36
N GLN A 56 8.24 -18.86 -1.44
CA GLN A 56 7.78 -19.41 -2.71
C GLN A 56 6.30 -19.12 -2.93
N SER A 57 5.64 -18.46 -1.97
CA SER A 57 4.21 -18.15 -2.04
C SER A 57 3.90 -16.78 -1.43
N CYS A 58 2.83 -16.14 -1.89
CA CYS A 58 2.36 -14.90 -1.26
C CYS A 58 1.95 -15.12 0.21
N LEU A 59 1.39 -16.30 0.51
CA LEU A 59 0.94 -16.71 1.85
C LEU A 59 2.04 -16.59 2.91
N GLU A 60 3.25 -17.05 2.60
CA GLU A 60 4.35 -17.08 3.56
C GLU A 60 4.71 -15.69 4.13
N CYS A 61 4.37 -14.62 3.40
CA CYS A 61 4.60 -13.23 3.80
C CYS A 61 3.31 -12.46 4.15
N HIS A 62 2.20 -12.68 3.44
CA HIS A 62 1.04 -11.78 3.46
C HIS A 62 -0.18 -12.29 4.25
N SER A 63 -0.11 -13.47 4.88
CA SER A 63 -1.14 -13.98 5.79
C SER A 63 -0.68 -14.04 7.26
N VAL A 64 0.33 -13.24 7.61
CA VAL A 64 1.26 -13.44 8.73
C VAL A 64 0.71 -14.20 9.95
N SER A 65 1.44 -15.28 10.24
CA SER A 65 1.53 -16.05 11.48
C SER A 65 1.74 -15.12 12.69
N GLY A 66 0.66 -14.63 13.27
CA GLY A 66 0.72 -13.94 14.56
C GLY A 66 1.30 -14.86 15.63
N MET A 67 2.07 -14.29 16.56
CA MET A 67 2.30 -14.96 17.83
C MET A 67 0.99 -14.87 18.62
N ASP A 68 0.38 -16.01 18.92
CA ASP A 68 -0.70 -16.09 19.89
C ASP A 68 -0.22 -15.48 21.21
N ALA A 69 -0.85 -14.37 21.57
CA ALA A 69 -0.89 -13.90 22.94
C ALA A 69 -2.08 -14.63 23.56
N GLN A 70 -1.81 -15.74 24.24
CA GLN A 70 -2.84 -16.52 24.93
C GLN A 70 -3.56 -15.63 25.94
N GLY A 71 -4.73 -15.14 25.54
CA GLY A 71 -5.54 -14.20 26.31
C GLY A 71 -4.94 -12.80 26.42
N TYR A 72 -5.79 -11.84 26.81
CA TYR A 72 -5.42 -10.45 27.07
C TYR A 72 -4.45 -10.29 28.27
N ALA A 73 -4.22 -11.36 29.03
CA ALA A 73 -3.67 -11.31 30.39
C ALA A 73 -2.21 -11.77 30.56
N VAL A 74 -1.50 -12.24 29.52
CA VAL A 74 -0.11 -12.69 29.67
C VAL A 74 0.88 -11.70 29.03
N PRO A 75 1.70 -10.98 29.83
CA PRO A 75 2.82 -10.22 29.32
C PRO A 75 3.91 -11.22 28.89
N ASP A 76 4.37 -11.10 27.65
CA ASP A 76 5.59 -11.73 27.10
C ASP A 76 5.61 -13.24 26.76
N ALA A 77 4.53 -14.01 26.94
CA ALA A 77 4.48 -15.36 26.38
C ALA A 77 4.06 -15.31 24.90
N ARG A 78 5.01 -15.57 23.99
CA ARG A 78 4.79 -15.62 22.54
C ARG A 78 4.76 -17.07 22.09
N THR A 79 3.60 -17.60 21.73
CA THR A 79 3.50 -18.91 21.05
C THR A 79 3.13 -18.66 19.59
N PRO A 80 3.80 -19.21 18.57
CA PRO A 80 3.29 -19.17 17.20
C PRO A 80 1.85 -19.68 17.16
N ARG A 81 0.94 -19.00 16.44
CA ARG A 81 -0.42 -19.53 16.25
C ARG A 81 -0.36 -20.94 15.69
N ASN A 82 -1.21 -21.83 16.22
CA ASN A 82 -1.27 -23.25 15.88
C ASN A 82 -2.33 -23.54 14.79
N ASP A 83 -2.74 -22.54 14.02
CA ASP A 83 -3.84 -22.60 13.04
C ASP A 83 -3.42 -23.15 11.66
N GLY A 84 -2.27 -23.81 11.55
CA GLY A 84 -1.90 -24.58 10.36
C GLY A 84 -1.52 -23.75 9.11
N VAL A 85 -1.63 -22.42 9.17
CA VAL A 85 -1.22 -21.48 8.13
C VAL A 85 0.04 -20.74 8.59
N SER A 86 1.12 -21.49 8.83
CA SER A 86 2.41 -20.94 9.28
C SER A 86 3.45 -20.89 8.16
N GLY A 87 3.68 -19.70 7.60
CA GLY A 87 4.94 -19.32 6.97
C GLY A 87 5.92 -18.78 8.02
N ALA A 88 7.23 -18.80 7.74
CA ALA A 88 8.30 -18.52 8.70
C ALA A 88 8.06 -17.24 9.51
N GLY A 89 7.62 -17.38 10.76
CA GLY A 89 7.37 -16.23 11.64
C GLY A 89 8.64 -15.40 11.87
N THR A 90 8.46 -14.08 11.92
CA THR A 90 9.36 -13.07 12.55
C THR A 90 10.70 -12.81 11.87
N ILE A 91 10.92 -11.58 11.37
CA ILE A 91 12.14 -11.02 10.73
C ILE A 91 12.61 -11.76 9.45
N ALA A 92 12.42 -13.07 9.37
CA ALA A 92 12.74 -13.92 8.23
C ALA A 92 11.77 -13.78 7.04
N THR A 93 10.78 -12.88 7.12
CA THR A 93 9.82 -12.55 6.04
C THR A 93 10.00 -11.14 5.51
N SER A 94 10.93 -10.34 6.05
CA SER A 94 11.14 -8.98 5.57
C SER A 94 11.62 -8.99 4.12
N ALA A 95 10.90 -8.28 3.25
CA ALA A 95 11.31 -8.04 1.89
C ALA A 95 12.56 -7.14 1.85
N MET A 96 13.56 -7.60 1.11
CA MET A 96 14.77 -6.84 0.81
C MET A 96 14.58 -6.18 -0.56
N ILE A 97 14.53 -4.85 -0.59
CA ILE A 97 14.28 -4.10 -1.82
C ILE A 97 15.53 -3.34 -2.20
N ASN A 98 16.03 -3.62 -3.41
CA ASN A 98 17.24 -3.00 -3.90
C ASN A 98 17.14 -2.59 -5.37
N PRO A 99 16.82 -1.32 -5.64
CA PRO A 99 16.75 -0.81 -7.01
C PRO A 99 18.12 -0.80 -7.72
N MET A 100 19.23 -0.84 -6.99
CA MET A 100 20.57 -0.93 -7.58
C MET A 100 20.85 -2.29 -8.23
N GLN A 101 19.95 -3.27 -8.08
CA GLN A 101 20.06 -4.58 -8.75
C GLN A 101 19.51 -4.58 -10.18
N GLN A 102 18.85 -3.50 -10.59
CA GLN A 102 18.43 -3.32 -11.97
C GLN A 102 19.66 -3.05 -12.86
N SER A 103 19.61 -3.48 -14.12
CA SER A 103 20.69 -3.29 -15.09
C SER A 103 20.17 -2.59 -16.36
N PRO A 104 20.49 -1.28 -16.58
CA PRO A 104 21.20 -0.39 -15.65
C PRO A 104 20.35 0.00 -14.44
N ALA A 105 21.00 0.30 -13.32
CA ALA A 105 20.31 0.88 -12.16
C ALA A 105 19.85 2.32 -12.49
N PRO A 106 18.71 2.81 -11.98
CA PRO A 106 18.26 4.16 -12.28
C PRO A 106 19.22 5.21 -11.70
N ASP A 107 19.68 6.15 -12.53
CA ASP A 107 20.70 7.14 -12.16
C ASP A 107 20.33 7.94 -10.91
N TRP A 108 19.05 8.32 -10.79
CA TRP A 108 18.56 9.10 -9.64
C TRP A 108 18.72 8.38 -8.30
N VAL A 109 18.72 7.03 -8.29
CA VAL A 109 18.91 6.22 -7.08
C VAL A 109 20.33 6.31 -6.61
N ARG A 110 21.26 6.10 -7.55
CA ARG A 110 22.70 6.23 -7.33
C ARG A 110 23.03 7.64 -6.84
N ASP A 111 22.52 8.66 -7.53
CA ASP A 111 22.73 10.06 -7.17
C ASP A 111 22.19 10.36 -5.76
N ALA A 112 20.99 9.89 -5.43
CA ALA A 112 20.41 10.07 -4.09
C ALA A 112 21.24 9.37 -3.00
N LEU A 113 21.74 8.16 -3.26
CA LEU A 113 22.61 7.43 -2.33
C LEU A 113 23.93 8.18 -2.11
N VAL A 114 24.58 8.66 -3.18
CA VAL A 114 25.81 9.46 -3.07
C VAL A 114 25.56 10.76 -2.31
N GLN A 115 24.46 11.47 -2.61
CA GLN A 115 24.07 12.69 -1.91
C GLN A 115 23.83 12.46 -0.41
N ASN A 116 23.32 11.28 -0.05
CA ASN A 116 23.14 10.87 1.34
C ASN A 116 24.40 10.26 1.99
N GLY A 117 25.56 10.37 1.33
CA GLY A 117 26.87 10.02 1.89
C GLY A 117 27.32 8.57 1.68
N TYR A 118 26.56 7.76 0.94
CA TYR A 118 26.91 6.36 0.67
C TYR A 118 28.04 6.29 -0.37
N GLN A 119 29.18 5.71 0.02
CA GLN A 119 30.41 5.68 -0.79
C GLN A 119 30.43 4.60 -1.87
N ASP A 120 29.67 3.52 -1.66
CA ASP A 120 29.55 2.41 -2.60
C ASP A 120 28.07 1.98 -2.77
N PRO A 121 27.26 2.78 -3.50
CA PRO A 121 25.86 2.44 -3.78
C PRO A 121 25.70 1.11 -4.52
N ASP A 122 26.66 0.74 -5.38
CA ASP A 122 26.59 -0.49 -6.17
C ASP A 122 26.79 -1.74 -5.31
N GLY A 123 27.62 -1.67 -4.26
CA GLY A 123 27.85 -2.76 -3.34
C GLY A 123 26.72 -3.02 -2.34
N MET A 124 25.66 -2.20 -2.31
CA MET A 124 24.55 -2.37 -1.37
C MET A 124 23.76 -3.63 -1.71
N LEU A 125 23.48 -4.48 -0.71
CA LEU A 125 22.64 -5.68 -0.86
C LEU A 125 21.14 -5.36 -0.71
N ALA A 126 20.78 -4.38 0.12
CA ALA A 126 19.42 -3.90 0.30
C ALA A 126 19.43 -2.38 0.50
N VAL A 127 18.48 -1.68 -0.14
CA VAL A 127 18.23 -0.24 0.07
C VAL A 127 17.06 -0.05 1.03
N PHE A 128 16.04 -0.90 0.95
CA PHE A 128 14.92 -0.91 1.88
C PHE A 128 14.71 -2.30 2.45
N LEU A 129 14.35 -2.34 3.73
CA LEU A 129 13.81 -3.52 4.40
C LEU A 129 12.33 -3.26 4.70
N ARG A 130 11.47 -4.23 4.40
CA ARG A 130 10.02 -4.11 4.58
C ARG A 130 9.40 -5.33 5.25
N ASN A 131 8.75 -5.14 6.40
CA ASN A 131 7.91 -6.18 6.99
C ASN A 131 6.59 -6.30 6.20
N PRO A 132 6.24 -7.43 5.56
CA PRO A 132 5.09 -7.48 4.67
C PRO A 132 3.75 -7.21 5.40
N PRO A 133 2.90 -6.28 4.91
CA PRO A 133 1.56 -6.10 5.45
C PRO A 133 0.65 -7.30 5.13
N HIS A 134 -0.32 -7.59 6.01
CA HIS A 134 -1.39 -8.53 5.69
C HIS A 134 -2.33 -7.99 4.60
N VAL A 135 -3.07 -8.89 3.94
CA VAL A 135 -4.05 -8.50 2.89
C VAL A 135 -5.50 -8.42 3.36
N PHE A 136 -5.82 -8.91 4.56
CA PHE A 136 -7.21 -8.91 5.10
C PHE A 136 -7.87 -7.53 5.05
N GLY A 137 -9.05 -7.47 4.44
CA GLY A 137 -9.84 -6.25 4.28
C GLY A 137 -9.33 -5.30 3.17
N ALA A 138 -8.39 -5.73 2.34
CA ALA A 138 -7.80 -4.90 1.29
C ALA A 138 -8.84 -4.32 0.30
N GLY A 139 -9.94 -5.04 0.05
CA GLY A 139 -11.05 -4.55 -0.76
C GLY A 139 -11.62 -3.22 -0.25
N TYR A 140 -11.98 -3.17 1.04
CA TYR A 140 -12.47 -1.95 1.67
C TYR A 140 -11.41 -0.84 1.68
N THR A 141 -10.15 -1.20 1.92
CA THR A 141 -9.06 -0.20 1.92
C THR A 141 -8.87 0.42 0.54
N GLN A 142 -8.95 -0.38 -0.54
CA GLN A 142 -8.88 0.13 -1.91
C GLN A 142 -10.08 1.02 -2.23
N SER A 143 -11.31 0.54 -2.00
CA SER A 143 -12.50 1.32 -2.33
C SER A 143 -12.57 2.64 -1.57
N LEU A 144 -12.17 2.67 -0.29
CA LEU A 144 -12.08 3.93 0.46
C LEU A 144 -11.06 4.89 -0.17
N ALA A 145 -9.88 4.41 -0.55
CA ALA A 145 -8.86 5.25 -1.17
C ALA A 145 -9.27 5.74 -2.58
N GLU A 146 -10.00 4.93 -3.34
CA GLU A 146 -10.59 5.34 -4.62
C GLU A 146 -11.60 6.47 -4.42
N GLU A 147 -12.53 6.32 -3.46
CA GLU A 147 -13.50 7.36 -3.14
C GLU A 147 -12.83 8.65 -2.65
N MET A 148 -11.82 8.53 -1.79
CA MET A 148 -11.06 9.71 -1.35
C MET A 148 -10.31 10.37 -2.50
N THR A 149 -9.79 9.59 -3.45
CA THR A 149 -9.17 10.12 -4.67
C THR A 149 -10.20 10.86 -5.53
N PHE A 150 -11.43 10.37 -5.66
CA PHE A 150 -12.48 11.07 -6.40
C PHE A 150 -12.79 12.44 -5.80
N ASP A 151 -12.89 12.54 -4.48
CA ASP A 151 -13.15 13.81 -3.80
C ASP A 151 -12.00 14.82 -4.03
N LEU A 152 -10.74 14.36 -3.96
CA LEU A 152 -9.56 15.21 -4.18
C LEU A 152 -9.42 15.66 -5.64
N LEU A 153 -9.68 14.76 -6.59
CA LEU A 153 -9.68 15.10 -8.01
C LEU A 153 -10.81 16.09 -8.33
N ASP A 154 -12.03 15.86 -7.86
CA ASP A 154 -13.15 16.79 -8.02
C ASP A 154 -12.81 18.19 -7.47
N ALA A 155 -12.21 18.28 -6.28
CA ALA A 155 -11.74 19.55 -5.72
C ALA A 155 -10.73 20.25 -6.65
N ARG A 156 -9.76 19.51 -7.21
CA ARG A 156 -8.80 20.05 -8.19
C ARG A 156 -9.51 20.57 -9.45
N TYR A 157 -10.40 19.76 -10.04
CA TYR A 157 -11.12 20.11 -11.27
C TYR A 157 -12.05 21.31 -11.07
N ARG A 158 -12.74 21.42 -9.93
CA ARG A 158 -13.58 22.59 -9.59
C ARG A 158 -12.77 23.88 -9.52
N THR A 159 -11.63 23.84 -8.84
CA THR A 159 -10.71 24.98 -8.74
C THR A 159 -10.18 25.40 -10.11
N LEU A 160 -9.78 24.44 -10.95
CA LEU A 160 -9.27 24.72 -12.29
C LEU A 160 -10.34 25.26 -13.24
N ARG A 161 -11.56 24.70 -13.21
CA ARG A 161 -12.69 25.22 -14.01
C ARG A 161 -13.05 26.65 -13.59
N ALA A 162 -13.07 26.95 -12.29
CA ALA A 162 -13.29 28.31 -11.80
C ALA A 162 -12.16 29.26 -12.25
N ALA A 163 -10.90 28.81 -12.22
CA ALA A 163 -9.77 29.59 -12.68
C ALA A 163 -9.82 29.89 -14.20
N VAL A 164 -10.37 28.99 -15.02
CA VAL A 164 -10.59 29.22 -16.46
C VAL A 164 -11.67 30.27 -16.72
N GLU A 165 -12.71 30.32 -15.90
CA GLU A 165 -13.77 31.32 -16.04
C GLU A 165 -13.25 32.75 -15.81
N GLN A 166 -12.23 32.92 -14.95
CA GLN A 166 -11.62 34.22 -14.65
C GLN A 166 -10.08 34.13 -14.59
N PRO A 167 -9.40 34.19 -15.75
CA PRO A 167 -7.94 34.17 -15.81
C PRO A 167 -7.30 35.29 -14.97
N GLY A 168 -6.19 34.96 -14.30
CA GLY A 168 -5.45 35.85 -13.40
C GLY A 168 -5.98 35.91 -11.96
N VAL A 169 -7.09 35.24 -11.64
CA VAL A 169 -7.60 35.11 -10.27
C VAL A 169 -7.14 33.79 -9.68
N VAL A 170 -6.62 33.84 -8.46
CA VAL A 170 -6.27 32.64 -7.68
C VAL A 170 -7.51 32.12 -6.98
N TYR A 171 -7.85 30.86 -7.27
CA TYR A 171 -8.90 30.12 -6.59
C TYR A 171 -8.27 29.12 -5.63
N GLU A 172 -8.85 28.99 -4.45
CA GLU A 172 -8.36 28.13 -3.37
C GLU A 172 -9.49 27.21 -2.90
N ILE A 173 -9.15 25.96 -2.59
CA ILE A 173 -10.06 24.96 -2.05
C ILE A 173 -9.36 24.12 -0.99
N ALA A 174 -10.08 23.80 0.09
CA ALA A 174 -9.63 22.81 1.05
C ALA A 174 -9.74 21.41 0.44
N LEU A 175 -8.74 20.57 0.71
CA LEU A 175 -8.70 19.19 0.26
C LEU A 175 -9.13 18.29 1.42
N ASP A 176 -10.42 17.95 1.48
CA ASP A 176 -10.96 17.12 2.55
C ASP A 176 -11.72 15.94 1.98
N SER A 177 -11.52 14.76 2.58
CA SER A 177 -12.31 13.57 2.25
C SER A 177 -12.44 12.65 3.46
N LYS A 178 -13.67 12.17 3.70
CA LYS A 178 -13.98 11.19 4.76
C LYS A 178 -13.38 11.54 6.14
N GLY A 179 -13.50 12.82 6.51
CA GLY A 179 -12.99 13.37 7.76
C GLY A 179 -11.47 13.57 7.82
N THR A 180 -10.74 13.36 6.72
CA THR A 180 -9.28 13.55 6.63
C THR A 180 -8.97 14.76 5.76
N SER A 181 -8.11 15.64 6.28
CA SER A 181 -7.63 16.82 5.55
C SER A 181 -6.28 16.54 4.89
N TYR A 182 -6.17 16.89 3.61
CA TYR A 182 -4.98 16.85 2.76
C TYR A 182 -4.43 18.26 2.49
N GLY A 183 -4.81 19.23 3.32
CA GLY A 183 -4.35 20.60 3.21
C GLY A 183 -5.16 21.42 2.22
N VAL A 184 -4.50 22.28 1.46
CA VAL A 184 -5.13 23.27 0.60
C VAL A 184 -4.51 23.24 -0.78
N TYR A 185 -5.35 23.31 -1.81
CA TYR A 185 -4.93 23.49 -3.19
C TYR A 185 -5.42 24.83 -3.71
N ALA A 186 -4.53 25.55 -4.40
CA ALA A 186 -4.89 26.76 -5.11
C ALA A 186 -4.31 26.77 -6.52
N ALA A 187 -5.01 27.41 -7.45
CA ALA A 187 -4.53 27.61 -8.80
C ALA A 187 -5.08 28.88 -9.44
N ALA A 188 -4.34 29.40 -10.42
CA ALA A 188 -4.79 30.43 -11.34
C ALA A 188 -4.47 30.03 -12.79
N VAL A 189 -5.30 30.49 -13.73
CA VAL A 189 -4.99 30.43 -15.16
C VAL A 189 -4.27 31.71 -15.55
N ARG A 190 -3.15 31.59 -16.27
CA ARG A 190 -2.40 32.77 -16.70
C ARG A 190 -3.21 33.62 -17.70
N PRO A 191 -3.18 34.96 -17.61
CA PRO A 191 -4.00 35.82 -18.49
C PRO A 191 -3.74 35.67 -19.99
N ASP A 192 -2.55 35.18 -20.36
CA ASP A 192 -2.10 34.93 -21.73
C ASP A 192 -2.20 33.47 -22.15
N ALA A 193 -2.76 32.59 -21.30
CA ALA A 193 -3.01 31.21 -21.66
C ALA A 193 -4.05 31.15 -22.79
N GLY A 194 -3.76 30.33 -23.81
CA GLY A 194 -4.75 29.95 -24.82
C GLY A 194 -5.82 29.02 -24.22
N ASP A 195 -6.59 28.35 -25.09
CA ASP A 195 -7.57 27.35 -24.63
C ASP A 195 -6.88 26.29 -23.77
N ILE A 196 -7.47 25.99 -22.61
CA ILE A 196 -6.99 24.97 -21.68
C ILE A 196 -8.00 23.83 -21.67
N TYR A 197 -7.50 22.61 -21.87
CA TYR A 197 -8.27 21.37 -21.75
C TYR A 197 -7.68 20.55 -20.60
N PHE A 198 -8.56 19.93 -19.81
CA PHE A 198 -8.19 19.20 -18.58
C PHE A 198 -8.34 17.68 -18.71
N ASP A 199 -8.34 17.17 -19.94
CA ASP A 199 -8.52 15.74 -20.22
C ASP A 199 -7.41 14.87 -19.59
N GLN A 200 -6.19 15.40 -19.50
CA GLN A 200 -5.07 14.75 -18.81
C GLN A 200 -4.27 15.78 -17.98
N LEU A 201 -4.61 15.89 -16.70
CA LEU A 201 -3.81 16.68 -15.77
C LEU A 201 -2.59 15.87 -15.31
N GLY A 202 -1.40 16.35 -15.64
CA GLY A 202 -0.17 15.89 -15.03
C GLY A 202 -0.10 16.21 -13.52
N PRO A 203 1.01 15.84 -12.86
CA PRO A 203 1.29 16.28 -11.50
C PRO A 203 1.15 17.80 -11.34
N CYS A 204 0.68 18.25 -10.19
CA CYS A 204 0.54 19.66 -9.82
C CYS A 204 1.82 20.46 -10.14
N GLY A 205 1.68 21.59 -10.83
CA GLY A 205 2.79 22.47 -11.20
C GLY A 205 3.51 22.07 -12.49
N THR A 206 3.08 21.01 -13.19
CA THR A 206 3.70 20.58 -14.45
C THR A 206 3.11 21.25 -15.70
N ASN A 207 1.87 21.73 -15.63
CA ASN A 207 1.25 22.39 -16.78
C ASN A 207 1.77 23.84 -16.86
N PRO A 208 2.51 24.21 -17.92
CA PRO A 208 3.05 25.54 -18.01
C PRO A 208 1.94 26.60 -18.06
N GLN A 209 0.74 26.32 -18.56
CA GLN A 209 -0.36 27.29 -18.68
C GLN A 209 -1.05 27.63 -17.36
N LEU A 210 -0.74 26.90 -16.28
CA LEU A 210 -1.35 27.05 -14.96
C LEU A 210 -0.32 27.52 -13.93
N ASP A 211 -0.74 28.44 -13.05
CA ASP A 211 -0.01 28.75 -11.83
C ASP A 211 -0.64 27.93 -10.70
N GLU A 212 -0.15 26.72 -10.46
CA GLU A 212 -0.61 25.83 -9.37
C GLU A 212 0.24 26.02 -8.10
N TYR A 213 -0.42 26.16 -6.95
CA TYR A 213 0.21 26.35 -5.64
C TYR A 213 0.10 25.06 -4.81
N CYS A 214 1.01 24.13 -5.06
CA CYS A 214 0.97 22.77 -4.51
C CYS A 214 1.58 22.64 -3.09
N GLY A 215 2.24 23.69 -2.59
CA GLY A 215 3.04 23.63 -1.35
C GLY A 215 2.26 23.48 -0.05
N GLN A 216 0.92 23.61 -0.10
CA GLN A 216 0.03 23.37 1.04
C GLN A 216 -0.74 22.04 0.93
N ILE A 217 -0.42 21.21 -0.07
CA ILE A 217 -0.93 19.85 -0.17
C ILE A 217 -0.14 18.97 0.80
N GLU A 218 -0.84 18.16 1.59
CA GLU A 218 -0.24 17.34 2.63
C GLU A 218 -0.63 15.87 2.50
N GLY A 219 0.34 14.96 2.64
CA GLY A 219 0.10 13.53 2.80
C GLY A 219 -0.48 12.80 1.57
N VAL A 220 -0.64 13.50 0.44
CA VAL A 220 -0.96 12.98 -0.88
C VAL A 220 0.05 13.54 -1.90
N GLY A 221 0.15 12.91 -3.08
CA GLY A 221 1.08 13.32 -4.11
C GLY A 221 0.55 14.52 -4.88
N GLU A 222 1.40 15.10 -5.71
CA GLU A 222 1.03 16.14 -6.68
C GLU A 222 -0.01 15.66 -7.71
N ASP A 223 -0.30 14.36 -7.75
CA ASP A 223 -1.35 13.75 -8.55
C ASP A 223 -2.69 13.58 -7.82
N PHE A 224 -2.80 13.98 -6.55
CA PHE A 224 -4.05 13.92 -5.77
C PHE A 224 -4.58 12.49 -5.57
N VAL A 225 -3.76 11.47 -5.81
CA VAL A 225 -4.15 10.05 -5.66
C VAL A 225 -3.81 9.53 -4.27
N VAL A 226 -4.83 9.10 -3.53
CA VAL A 226 -4.68 8.39 -2.26
C VAL A 226 -4.27 6.94 -2.54
N ARG A 227 -3.15 6.52 -1.96
CA ARG A 227 -2.52 5.22 -2.24
C ARG A 227 -2.56 4.32 -1.01
N PRO A 228 -3.39 3.27 -0.99
CA PRO A 228 -3.65 2.50 0.22
C PRO A 228 -2.66 1.37 0.46
N PHE A 229 -1.74 1.08 -0.46
CA PHE A 229 -0.92 -0.13 -0.40
C PHE A 229 0.57 0.13 -0.19
N GLN A 230 1.22 -0.86 0.42
CA GLN A 230 2.59 -0.82 0.94
C GLN A 230 2.78 0.16 2.12
N TRP A 231 4.01 0.29 2.62
CA TRP A 231 4.31 1.10 3.81
C TRP A 231 4.34 2.60 3.56
N LYS A 232 4.79 3.02 2.36
CA LYS A 232 4.83 4.42 1.99
C LYS A 232 3.57 4.90 1.27
N GLY A 233 2.65 4.00 0.91
CA GLY A 233 1.52 4.34 0.05
C GLY A 233 1.99 4.65 -1.37
N ILE A 234 2.64 3.68 -2.04
CA ILE A 234 3.19 3.89 -3.40
C ILE A 234 2.38 3.20 -4.50
N ALA A 235 1.43 2.32 -4.15
CA ALA A 235 0.52 1.68 -5.09
C ALA A 235 -0.93 2.13 -4.85
N SER A 236 -1.59 2.60 -5.91
CA SER A 236 -2.99 3.06 -5.91
C SER A 236 -4.01 1.93 -5.88
N ASN A 237 -3.65 0.75 -6.37
CA ASN A 237 -4.55 -0.41 -6.43
C ASN A 237 -3.80 -1.74 -6.24
N MET A 238 -4.53 -2.78 -5.86
CA MET A 238 -4.00 -4.10 -5.56
C MET A 238 -3.46 -4.80 -6.81
N ARG A 239 -4.03 -4.55 -7.99
CA ARG A 239 -3.54 -5.17 -9.24
C ARG A 239 -2.11 -4.75 -9.54
N ASN A 240 -1.84 -3.44 -9.47
CA ASN A 240 -0.49 -2.91 -9.64
C ASN A 240 0.45 -3.56 -8.62
N PHE A 241 0.06 -3.60 -7.34
CA PHE A 241 0.86 -4.26 -6.31
C PHE A 241 1.13 -5.74 -6.62
N VAL A 242 0.13 -6.52 -7.04
CA VAL A 242 0.29 -7.96 -7.34
C VAL A 242 1.21 -8.17 -8.55
N ARG A 243 0.97 -7.48 -9.66
CA ARG A 243 1.79 -7.53 -10.87
C ARG A 243 3.26 -7.23 -10.55
N ASP A 244 3.46 -6.16 -9.79
CA ASP A 244 4.76 -5.65 -9.38
C ASP A 244 5.47 -6.61 -8.41
N ALA A 245 4.73 -7.15 -7.43
CA ALA A 245 5.22 -8.15 -6.50
C ALA A 245 5.66 -9.45 -7.20
N LEU A 246 4.92 -9.93 -8.21
CA LEU A 246 5.29 -11.10 -9.01
C LEU A 246 6.65 -10.92 -9.68
N ASN A 247 6.83 -9.80 -10.40
CA ASN A 247 8.10 -9.50 -11.05
C ASN A 247 9.24 -9.26 -10.06
N PHE A 248 8.99 -8.48 -9.00
CA PHE A 248 10.03 -8.09 -8.07
C PHE A 248 10.44 -9.22 -7.12
N HIS A 249 9.49 -9.80 -6.37
CA HIS A 249 9.77 -10.79 -5.33
C HIS A 249 10.00 -12.18 -5.89
N PHE A 250 9.20 -12.58 -6.88
CA PHE A 250 9.23 -13.93 -7.44
C PHE A 250 10.09 -14.02 -8.70
N ALA A 251 10.55 -12.87 -9.21
CA ALA A 251 11.23 -12.78 -10.51
C ALA A 251 10.36 -13.28 -11.67
N MET A 252 9.03 -13.33 -11.50
CA MET A 252 8.14 -13.87 -12.50
C MET A 252 7.59 -12.78 -13.43
N GLU A 253 7.69 -12.91 -14.74
CA GLU A 253 7.28 -11.90 -15.73
C GLU A 253 5.76 -11.97 -16.05
N PRO A 254 4.94 -11.01 -15.56
CA PRO A 254 3.55 -10.95 -15.96
C PRO A 254 3.44 -10.46 -17.41
N VAL A 255 2.56 -11.09 -18.19
CA VAL A 255 2.32 -10.77 -19.62
C VAL A 255 1.93 -9.31 -19.84
N GLU A 256 1.32 -8.67 -18.85
CA GLU A 256 0.97 -7.24 -18.89
C GLU A 256 2.16 -6.28 -18.75
N LEU A 257 3.32 -6.75 -18.25
CA LEU A 257 4.59 -6.03 -18.26
C LEU A 257 5.45 -6.41 -19.48
N ALA A 258 5.37 -7.67 -19.92
CA ALA A 258 6.22 -8.29 -20.93
C ALA A 258 5.39 -9.00 -22.04
N PRO A 259 4.70 -8.27 -22.92
CA PRO A 259 3.80 -8.88 -23.90
C PRO A 259 4.56 -9.47 -25.09
N GLY A 260 4.02 -10.54 -25.66
CA GLY A 260 4.48 -11.08 -26.95
C GLY A 260 5.40 -12.31 -26.87
N ALA A 261 5.28 -13.15 -25.83
CA ALA A 261 6.16 -14.30 -25.60
C ALA A 261 7.65 -13.93 -25.48
N ALA A 262 7.90 -12.72 -24.99
CA ALA A 262 9.23 -12.32 -24.54
C ALA A 262 9.60 -13.11 -23.28
N ASP A 263 10.89 -13.38 -23.17
CA ASP A 263 11.58 -14.03 -22.04
C ASP A 263 12.74 -13.08 -21.74
N HIS A 264 12.46 -11.97 -21.05
CA HIS A 264 13.46 -10.91 -20.88
C HIS A 264 14.53 -11.28 -19.85
N ASP A 265 14.25 -12.27 -19.01
CA ASP A 265 15.18 -12.75 -18.00
C ASP A 265 15.93 -14.04 -18.39
N GLY A 266 15.63 -14.59 -19.55
CA GLY A 266 16.41 -15.65 -20.18
C GLY A 266 16.39 -16.96 -19.42
N ASP A 267 15.30 -17.23 -18.69
CA ASP A 267 15.10 -18.47 -17.94
C ASP A 267 14.55 -19.61 -18.82
N GLY A 268 14.06 -19.27 -20.02
CA GLY A 268 13.49 -20.18 -21.01
C GLY A 268 11.97 -20.37 -20.91
N VAL A 269 11.27 -19.62 -20.05
CA VAL A 269 9.84 -19.69 -19.78
C VAL A 269 9.17 -18.37 -20.17
N PRO A 270 8.67 -18.21 -21.41
CA PRO A 270 7.94 -17.00 -21.78
C PRO A 270 6.48 -17.01 -21.27
N ASN A 271 5.92 -15.82 -21.03
CA ASN A 271 4.53 -15.63 -20.58
C ASN A 271 4.20 -16.31 -19.24
N GLU A 272 5.05 -16.13 -18.24
CA GLU A 272 5.00 -16.85 -16.97
C GLU A 272 3.72 -16.60 -16.16
N VAL A 273 3.22 -15.36 -16.17
CA VAL A 273 1.96 -15.03 -15.49
C VAL A 273 0.99 -14.30 -16.41
N SER A 274 -0.13 -14.92 -16.72
CA SER A 274 -1.16 -14.35 -17.59
C SER A 274 -1.92 -13.18 -16.94
N VAL A 275 -2.53 -12.34 -17.76
CA VAL A 275 -3.48 -11.29 -17.32
C VAL A 275 -4.62 -11.87 -16.46
N GLY A 276 -5.05 -13.10 -16.76
CA GLY A 276 -6.09 -13.80 -16.03
C GLY A 276 -5.65 -14.20 -14.62
N GLU A 277 -4.42 -14.69 -14.47
CA GLU A 277 -3.84 -15.07 -13.17
C GLU A 277 -3.60 -13.85 -12.28
N VAL A 278 -3.07 -12.76 -12.82
CA VAL A 278 -2.96 -11.48 -12.08
C VAL A 278 -4.34 -10.98 -11.64
N THR A 279 -5.34 -11.06 -12.52
CA THR A 279 -6.74 -10.72 -12.17
C THR A 279 -7.26 -11.59 -11.03
N ALA A 280 -7.04 -12.90 -11.12
CA ALA A 280 -7.53 -13.87 -10.13
C ALA A 280 -6.88 -13.66 -8.76
N LEU A 281 -5.56 -13.45 -8.72
CA LEU A 281 -4.80 -13.18 -7.49
C LEU A 281 -5.21 -11.84 -6.86
N SER A 282 -5.38 -10.80 -7.67
CA SER A 282 -5.89 -9.49 -7.21
C SER A 282 -7.30 -9.61 -6.63
N ALA A 283 -8.19 -10.33 -7.32
CA ALA A 283 -9.56 -10.57 -6.84
C ALA A 283 -9.57 -11.31 -5.51
N PHE A 284 -8.72 -12.34 -5.37
CA PHE A 284 -8.59 -13.07 -4.11
C PHE A 284 -8.14 -12.15 -2.98
N ALA A 285 -7.05 -11.40 -3.16
CA ALA A 285 -6.53 -10.49 -2.14
C ALA A 285 -7.57 -9.44 -1.70
N LEU A 286 -8.27 -8.83 -2.66
CA LEU A 286 -9.32 -7.83 -2.39
C LEU A 286 -10.56 -8.45 -1.72
N SER A 287 -10.84 -9.73 -1.98
CA SER A 287 -11.94 -10.45 -1.36
C SER A 287 -11.65 -10.97 0.04
N THR A 288 -10.43 -10.85 0.55
CA THR A 288 -10.11 -11.30 1.91
C THR A 288 -11.03 -10.62 2.93
N ARG A 289 -11.43 -11.37 3.96
CA ARG A 289 -12.36 -10.87 4.99
C ARG A 289 -11.71 -9.74 5.79
N PRO A 290 -12.49 -8.76 6.27
CA PRO A 290 -11.95 -7.70 7.11
C PRO A 290 -11.50 -8.27 8.47
N PRO A 291 -10.46 -7.70 9.09
CA PRO A 291 -10.15 -7.94 10.50
C PRO A 291 -11.33 -7.58 11.42
N VAL A 292 -11.32 -8.11 12.64
CA VAL A 292 -12.37 -7.92 13.64
C VAL A 292 -11.80 -7.37 14.94
N GLN A 293 -12.64 -6.67 15.70
CA GLN A 293 -12.35 -6.39 17.10
C GLN A 293 -12.82 -7.58 17.95
N ALA A 294 -11.91 -8.18 18.71
CA ALA A 294 -12.24 -9.26 19.62
C ALA A 294 -13.04 -8.73 20.82
N GLU A 295 -14.09 -9.48 21.19
CA GLU A 295 -14.96 -9.14 22.32
C GLU A 295 -14.27 -9.40 23.67
N ALA A 296 -14.76 -8.73 24.72
CA ALA A 296 -14.36 -8.99 26.10
C ALA A 296 -15.00 -10.27 26.63
N GLU A 297 -14.27 -11.10 27.36
CA GLU A 297 -14.83 -12.30 28.01
C GLU A 297 -15.28 -12.01 29.44
N THR A 298 -14.77 -10.94 30.05
CA THR A 298 -15.10 -10.53 31.42
C THR A 298 -15.38 -9.03 31.54
N GLU A 299 -16.14 -8.64 32.57
CA GLU A 299 -16.40 -7.22 32.90
C GLU A 299 -15.12 -6.41 33.13
N ALA A 300 -14.09 -7.04 33.71
CA ALA A 300 -12.81 -6.40 33.95
C ALA A 300 -12.06 -6.11 32.64
N GLU A 301 -12.12 -7.03 31.67
CA GLU A 301 -11.57 -6.83 30.34
C GLU A 301 -12.35 -5.79 29.56
N TYR A 302 -13.68 -5.80 29.63
CA TYR A 302 -14.53 -4.79 29.01
C TYR A 302 -14.13 -3.39 29.49
N ALA A 303 -13.99 -3.20 30.81
CA ALA A 303 -13.57 -1.92 31.38
C ALA A 303 -12.17 -1.48 30.91
N GLN A 304 -11.23 -2.42 30.72
CA GLN A 304 -9.91 -2.11 30.16
C GLN A 304 -9.96 -1.74 28.68
N LEU A 305 -10.76 -2.45 27.88
CA LEU A 305 -10.94 -2.17 26.46
C LEU A 305 -11.60 -0.82 26.23
N GLU A 306 -12.67 -0.52 26.97
CA GLU A 306 -13.36 0.77 26.93
C GLU A 306 -12.42 1.90 27.35
N ARG A 307 -11.65 1.71 28.44
CA ARG A 307 -10.61 2.66 28.87
C ARG A 307 -9.58 2.91 27.76
N GLY A 308 -9.07 1.84 27.15
CA GLY A 308 -8.10 1.94 26.07
C GLY A 308 -8.65 2.65 24.84
N ARG A 309 -9.91 2.38 24.47
CA ARG A 309 -10.61 3.05 23.37
C ARG A 309 -10.78 4.54 23.63
N TRP A 310 -11.17 4.96 24.83
CA TRP A 310 -11.28 6.40 25.16
C TRP A 310 -9.94 7.12 25.09
N LEU A 311 -8.86 6.49 25.55
CA LEU A 311 -7.51 7.03 25.43
C LEU A 311 -7.08 7.13 23.96
N PHE A 312 -7.40 6.11 23.15
CA PHE A 312 -7.11 6.08 21.72
C PHE A 312 -7.81 7.23 20.97
N LEU A 313 -9.10 7.45 21.27
CA LEU A 313 -9.94 8.49 20.67
C LEU A 313 -9.67 9.90 21.20
N GLY A 314 -8.88 10.02 22.27
CA GLY A 314 -8.56 11.31 22.88
C GLY A 314 -9.63 11.86 23.82
N GLU A 315 -10.56 11.04 24.28
CA GLU A 315 -11.68 11.45 25.14
C GLU A 315 -11.25 11.70 26.61
N ASP A 316 -10.20 11.01 27.08
CA ASP A 316 -9.66 11.19 28.44
C ASP A 316 -8.12 11.21 28.47
N MET A 317 -7.55 12.22 27.80
CA MET A 317 -6.10 12.40 27.68
C MET A 317 -5.46 12.93 28.97
N PRO A 318 -4.16 12.63 29.21
CA PRO A 318 -3.42 13.24 30.31
C PRO A 318 -3.45 14.77 30.26
N SER A 319 -3.36 15.41 31.43
CA SER A 319 -3.37 16.88 31.53
C SER A 319 -2.27 17.51 30.67
N GLY A 320 -2.66 18.48 29.84
CA GLY A 320 -1.76 19.16 28.90
C GLY A 320 -1.83 18.63 27.46
N TYR A 321 -2.57 17.54 27.22
CA TYR A 321 -2.77 16.94 25.89
C TYR A 321 -4.25 16.98 25.49
N GLY A 322 -4.51 17.23 24.21
CA GLY A 322 -5.86 17.23 23.63
C GLY A 322 -6.05 16.10 22.62
N ILE A 323 -7.18 16.14 21.90
CA ILE A 323 -7.51 15.17 20.84
C ILE A 323 -6.49 15.15 19.70
N ASP A 324 -5.81 16.28 19.45
CA ASP A 324 -4.73 16.42 18.47
C ASP A 324 -3.47 15.63 18.83
N ALA A 325 -3.31 15.25 20.10
CA ALA A 325 -2.25 14.37 20.58
C ALA A 325 -2.75 12.92 20.81
N SER A 326 -3.98 12.59 20.41
CA SER A 326 -4.48 11.22 20.52
C SER A 326 -3.95 10.35 19.37
N CYS A 327 -4.11 9.03 19.49
CA CYS A 327 -3.81 8.10 18.40
C CYS A 327 -4.74 8.35 17.20
N ALA A 328 -6.00 8.70 17.47
CA ALA A 328 -7.04 8.97 16.48
C ALA A 328 -6.79 10.21 15.61
N SER A 329 -5.80 11.06 15.94
CA SER A 329 -5.37 12.18 15.09
C SER A 329 -4.81 11.74 13.72
N CYS A 330 -4.30 10.51 13.64
CA CYS A 330 -3.89 9.87 12.38
C CYS A 330 -4.68 8.56 12.16
N HIS A 331 -4.96 7.82 13.24
CA HIS A 331 -5.64 6.52 13.19
C HIS A 331 -7.16 6.66 13.37
N HIS A 332 -7.83 7.27 12.40
CA HIS A 332 -9.28 7.50 12.45
C HIS A 332 -10.03 6.17 12.58
N GLU A 333 -10.88 6.04 13.61
CA GLU A 333 -11.54 4.78 13.98
C GLU A 333 -12.25 4.11 12.79
N ALA A 334 -13.12 4.86 12.12
CA ALA A 334 -13.88 4.37 10.99
C ALA A 334 -14.00 5.40 9.87
N LYS A 335 -14.31 4.91 8.66
CA LYS A 335 -14.65 5.72 7.49
C LYS A 335 -15.87 5.12 6.79
N GLN A 336 -16.76 5.99 6.33
CA GLN A 336 -17.90 5.58 5.51
C GLN A 336 -17.44 5.22 4.09
N LEU A 337 -17.83 4.05 3.59
CA LEU A 337 -17.71 3.64 2.20
C LEU A 337 -19.06 3.78 1.52
N TRP A 338 -19.15 4.61 0.48
CA TRP A 338 -20.41 4.91 -0.20
C TRP A 338 -20.82 3.84 -1.20
N ASP A 339 -19.84 3.27 -1.89
CA ASP A 339 -20.00 2.25 -2.91
C ASP A 339 -19.40 0.91 -2.41
N PRO A 340 -20.21 -0.10 -2.06
CA PRO A 340 -19.72 -1.36 -1.49
C PRO A 340 -19.02 -2.25 -2.52
N PHE A 341 -18.70 -1.75 -3.71
CA PHE A 341 -18.00 -2.49 -4.75
C PHE A 341 -16.52 -2.10 -4.80
N VAL A 342 -15.65 -3.09 -4.92
CA VAL A 342 -14.25 -2.88 -5.28
C VAL A 342 -14.02 -3.20 -6.75
N ARG A 343 -13.27 -2.32 -7.42
CA ARG A 343 -12.99 -2.41 -8.86
C ARG A 343 -11.64 -3.06 -9.10
N ILE A 344 -11.61 -4.04 -10.00
CA ILE A 344 -10.40 -4.69 -10.47
C ILE A 344 -10.22 -4.31 -11.92
N HIS A 345 -9.30 -3.39 -12.17
CA HIS A 345 -9.03 -2.87 -13.51
C HIS A 345 -8.74 -3.98 -14.54
N ASP A 346 -9.30 -3.84 -15.75
CA ASP A 346 -8.98 -4.67 -16.91
C ASP A 346 -7.89 -4.00 -17.77
N PRO A 347 -6.62 -4.44 -17.67
CA PRO A 347 -5.49 -3.81 -18.35
C PRO A 347 -5.57 -3.92 -19.87
N ARG A 348 -6.43 -4.78 -20.45
CA ARG A 348 -6.58 -4.89 -21.91
C ARG A 348 -7.30 -3.67 -22.51
N THR A 349 -8.04 -2.96 -21.68
CA THR A 349 -8.71 -1.71 -22.08
C THR A 349 -7.78 -0.50 -22.01
N ASP A 350 -6.64 -0.64 -21.35
CA ASP A 350 -5.69 0.42 -21.08
C ASP A 350 -4.77 0.72 -22.28
N ALA A 351 -4.54 2.00 -22.55
CA ALA A 351 -3.57 2.47 -23.52
C ALA A 351 -2.14 2.39 -22.96
N ALA A 352 -1.95 2.55 -21.64
CA ALA A 352 -0.65 2.47 -20.97
C ALA A 352 -0.02 1.08 -21.06
N ALA A 353 -0.83 0.03 -20.83
CA ALA A 353 -0.41 -1.36 -21.02
C ALA A 353 0.03 -1.64 -22.47
N ARG A 354 -0.54 -0.94 -23.47
CA ARG A 354 -0.14 -1.07 -24.88
C ARG A 354 1.10 -0.26 -25.24
N ILE A 355 1.39 0.82 -24.52
CA ILE A 355 2.59 1.65 -24.73
C ILE A 355 3.79 0.98 -24.07
N ALA A 356 3.67 0.52 -22.83
CA ALA A 356 4.67 -0.34 -22.20
C ALA A 356 4.96 -1.58 -23.07
N ALA A 357 3.92 -2.22 -23.63
CA ALA A 357 4.07 -3.30 -24.59
C ALA A 357 4.92 -2.94 -25.82
N ALA A 358 4.75 -1.73 -26.36
CA ALA A 358 5.42 -1.28 -27.56
C ALA A 358 6.90 -0.95 -27.31
N GLU A 359 7.23 -0.39 -26.14
CA GLU A 359 8.60 -0.07 -25.73
C GLU A 359 9.45 -1.34 -25.46
N SER A 360 8.83 -2.51 -25.29
CA SER A 360 9.49 -3.83 -25.16
C SER A 360 10.21 -4.31 -26.43
N THR A 361 9.81 -3.78 -27.59
CA THR A 361 10.03 -4.46 -28.88
C THR A 361 11.38 -4.18 -29.55
N ASP A 362 12.28 -3.40 -28.95
CA ASP A 362 13.55 -2.99 -29.58
C ASP A 362 14.66 -4.07 -29.53
N GLY A 363 14.28 -5.34 -29.35
CA GLY A 363 15.12 -6.52 -29.61
C GLY A 363 16.34 -6.67 -28.70
N ARG A 364 16.45 -5.86 -27.64
CA ARG A 364 17.42 -6.04 -26.56
C ARG A 364 16.66 -6.54 -25.35
N ALA A 365 17.16 -7.61 -24.72
CA ALA A 365 16.73 -8.05 -23.40
C ALA A 365 17.00 -6.93 -22.39
N GLN A 366 16.09 -5.96 -22.34
CA GLN A 366 15.99 -5.00 -21.27
C GLN A 366 14.68 -5.35 -20.61
N LEU A 367 14.78 -5.84 -19.38
CA LEU A 367 13.67 -5.85 -18.45
C LEU A 367 12.94 -4.53 -18.65
N LEU A 368 11.67 -4.59 -19.05
CA LEU A 368 10.82 -3.42 -19.21
C LEU A 368 10.48 -2.90 -17.81
N VAL A 369 11.49 -2.41 -17.12
CA VAL A 369 11.33 -1.44 -16.06
C VAL A 369 11.76 -0.17 -16.75
N THR A 370 10.77 0.53 -17.33
CA THR A 370 10.95 1.93 -17.75
C THR A 370 11.71 2.61 -16.61
N GLY A 371 12.76 3.39 -16.93
CA GLY A 371 13.82 3.82 -16.00
C GLY A 371 13.42 4.71 -14.81
N THR A 372 12.36 4.34 -14.11
CA THR A 372 11.55 5.16 -13.20
C THR A 372 11.24 4.38 -11.91
N GLY A 373 11.06 3.06 -11.95
CA GLY A 373 10.63 2.29 -10.76
C GLY A 373 11.74 1.97 -9.75
N VAL A 374 11.83 2.73 -8.65
CA VAL A 374 12.44 2.22 -7.41
C VAL A 374 11.46 1.29 -6.71
N GLY A 375 11.76 0.00 -6.76
CA GLY A 375 11.23 -0.97 -5.82
C GLY A 375 9.72 -1.10 -5.83
N LEU A 376 9.17 -1.59 -6.94
CA LEU A 376 8.27 -2.77 -6.97
C LEU A 376 7.69 -2.99 -8.37
N GLY A 377 7.61 -2.01 -9.28
CA GLY A 377 7.34 -2.28 -10.70
C GLY A 377 7.18 -1.06 -11.60
N GLN A 378 6.60 -1.26 -12.79
CA GLN A 378 6.43 -0.20 -13.80
C GLN A 378 5.46 0.87 -13.31
N ALA A 379 5.93 2.10 -13.24
CA ALA A 379 5.07 3.25 -13.03
C ALA A 379 4.37 3.64 -14.33
N ALA A 380 3.12 4.10 -14.23
CA ALA A 380 2.41 4.67 -15.36
C ALA A 380 3.20 5.89 -15.89
N PRO A 381 3.55 5.93 -17.19
CA PRO A 381 4.27 7.05 -17.77
C PRO A 381 3.50 8.36 -17.60
N LEU A 382 4.23 9.48 -17.58
CA LEU A 382 3.62 10.81 -17.55
C LEU A 382 2.66 11.00 -18.74
N GLY A 383 1.44 11.48 -18.44
CA GLY A 383 0.38 11.68 -19.44
C GLY A 383 -0.55 10.48 -19.63
N LEU A 384 -0.32 9.36 -18.92
CA LEU A 384 -1.27 8.25 -18.87
C LEU A 384 -2.05 8.25 -17.55
N GLN A 385 -3.36 8.06 -17.67
CA GLN A 385 -4.25 8.00 -16.52
C GLN A 385 -4.00 6.72 -15.72
N LEU A 386 -3.96 6.86 -14.40
CA LEU A 386 -4.09 5.71 -13.51
C LEU A 386 -5.51 5.15 -13.60
N PRO A 387 -5.73 3.85 -13.31
CA PRO A 387 -7.07 3.26 -13.35
C PRO A 387 -8.12 4.03 -12.55
N VAL A 388 -7.75 4.57 -11.38
CA VAL A 388 -8.64 5.39 -10.54
C VAL A 388 -9.06 6.70 -11.22
N GLU A 389 -8.17 7.35 -11.97
CA GLU A 389 -8.52 8.57 -12.71
C GLU A 389 -9.39 8.28 -13.92
N ALA A 390 -9.12 7.18 -14.64
CA ALA A 390 -9.97 6.74 -15.74
C ALA A 390 -11.39 6.41 -15.24
N LEU A 391 -11.49 5.78 -14.05
CA LEU A 391 -12.76 5.54 -13.38
C LEU A 391 -13.44 6.84 -12.97
N PHE A 392 -12.72 7.81 -12.42
CA PHE A 392 -13.25 9.13 -12.06
C PHE A 392 -13.85 9.85 -13.29
N ALA A 393 -13.08 9.92 -14.38
CA ALA A 393 -13.53 10.52 -15.63
C ALA A 393 -14.76 9.80 -16.22
N ALA A 394 -14.76 8.47 -16.24
CA ALA A 394 -15.89 7.67 -16.71
C ALA A 394 -17.15 7.83 -15.85
N GLY A 395 -16.98 8.14 -14.56
CA GLY A 395 -18.06 8.42 -13.60
C GLY A 395 -18.57 9.86 -13.63
N GLY A 396 -18.20 10.66 -14.63
CA GLY A 396 -18.66 12.03 -14.79
C GLY A 396 -17.91 13.06 -13.94
N GLU A 397 -16.71 12.72 -13.44
CA GLU A 397 -15.88 13.62 -12.63
C GLU A 397 -16.61 14.12 -11.36
N LEU A 398 -17.40 13.22 -10.74
CA LEU A 398 -18.17 13.49 -9.53
C LEU A 398 -17.42 13.04 -8.28
N PRO A 399 -17.60 13.74 -7.13
CA PRO A 399 -17.12 13.24 -5.84
C PRO A 399 -17.82 11.94 -5.46
N ALA A 400 -17.24 11.19 -4.54
CA ALA A 400 -17.60 9.80 -4.28
C ALA A 400 -19.08 9.61 -3.89
N GLU A 401 -19.60 10.45 -3.00
CA GLU A 401 -20.99 10.35 -2.52
C GLU A 401 -22.01 10.63 -3.63
N GLU A 402 -21.76 11.66 -4.46
CA GLU A 402 -22.62 11.99 -5.58
C GLU A 402 -22.60 10.88 -6.65
N ARG A 403 -21.40 10.33 -6.92
CA ARG A 403 -21.22 9.22 -7.83
C ARG A 403 -22.02 7.99 -7.39
N ALA A 404 -21.88 7.56 -6.13
CA ALA A 404 -22.58 6.40 -5.59
C ALA A 404 -24.11 6.51 -5.71
N LYS A 405 -24.65 7.73 -5.57
CA LYS A 405 -26.08 8.01 -5.76
C LYS A 405 -26.51 8.00 -7.22
N SER A 406 -25.59 8.24 -8.16
CA SER A 406 -25.86 8.35 -9.60
C SER A 406 -25.73 7.03 -10.38
N GLU A 407 -25.03 6.03 -9.85
CA GLU A 407 -24.78 4.72 -10.49
C GLU A 407 -25.54 3.53 -9.82
N PRO A 408 -26.89 3.51 -9.74
CA PRO A 408 -27.59 2.38 -9.11
C PRO A 408 -27.60 1.09 -9.93
N GLU A 409 -27.28 1.12 -11.23
CA GLU A 409 -27.49 0.00 -12.17
C GLU A 409 -26.27 -0.94 -12.39
N ALA A 410 -25.07 -0.60 -11.90
CA ALA A 410 -23.89 -1.47 -12.06
C ALA A 410 -23.87 -2.68 -11.11
N LYS A 411 -24.86 -2.78 -10.21
CA LYS A 411 -24.89 -3.68 -9.05
C LYS A 411 -24.97 -5.19 -9.35
N GLU A 412 -25.28 -5.61 -10.59
CA GLU A 412 -25.50 -7.05 -10.90
C GLU A 412 -24.74 -7.62 -12.10
N SER A 413 -23.83 -6.88 -12.75
CA SER A 413 -23.21 -7.40 -13.98
C SER A 413 -21.75 -7.81 -13.80
N PHE A 414 -21.52 -9.13 -13.68
CA PHE A 414 -20.37 -9.75 -14.36
C PHE A 414 -20.62 -9.63 -15.88
N SER A 415 -20.54 -8.41 -16.42
CA SER A 415 -20.73 -8.14 -17.84
C SER A 415 -19.49 -8.63 -18.59
N LEU A 416 -19.51 -9.91 -18.96
CA LEU A 416 -18.66 -10.47 -20.02
C LEU A 416 -19.24 -10.01 -21.38
N GLY A 417 -19.17 -8.71 -21.64
CA GLY A 417 -19.66 -8.10 -22.88
C GLY A 417 -18.96 -6.77 -23.16
N GLY A 418 -17.86 -6.83 -23.93
CA GLY A 418 -17.23 -5.72 -24.65
C GLY A 418 -17.08 -4.36 -23.93
N ARG A 419 -15.84 -4.05 -23.50
CA ARG A 419 -15.36 -2.73 -22.99
C ARG A 419 -15.71 -2.36 -21.55
N ALA A 420 -15.85 -3.30 -20.63
CA ALA A 420 -15.82 -2.96 -19.20
C ALA A 420 -14.40 -2.55 -18.79
N LEU A 421 -14.22 -1.36 -18.19
CA LEU A 421 -12.93 -0.86 -17.69
C LEU A 421 -12.43 -1.63 -16.47
N ALA A 422 -13.33 -2.31 -15.74
CA ALA A 422 -13.03 -3.05 -14.53
C ALA A 422 -14.02 -4.20 -14.30
N TYR A 423 -13.57 -5.22 -13.57
CA TYR A 423 -14.41 -6.21 -12.90
C TYR A 423 -14.86 -5.67 -11.54
N LEU A 424 -16.07 -6.01 -11.12
CA LEU A 424 -16.64 -5.59 -9.84
C LEU A 424 -16.70 -6.77 -8.87
N TYR A 425 -16.34 -6.50 -7.61
CA TYR A 425 -16.55 -7.42 -6.50
C TYR A 425 -17.31 -6.71 -5.39
N ASP A 426 -18.45 -7.29 -5.00
CA ASP A 426 -19.29 -6.78 -3.92
C ASP A 426 -18.70 -7.15 -2.55
N LEU A 427 -18.37 -6.13 -1.75
CA LEU A 427 -17.80 -6.24 -0.42
C LEU A 427 -18.84 -6.49 0.67
N SER A 428 -20.14 -6.40 0.39
CA SER A 428 -21.20 -6.82 1.30
C SER A 428 -21.63 -8.26 1.06
N PHE A 429 -21.39 -8.79 -0.15
CA PHE A 429 -21.87 -10.10 -0.55
C PHE A 429 -21.26 -11.25 0.28
N LEU A 430 -22.14 -11.98 0.97
CA LEU A 430 -21.85 -13.25 1.63
C LEU A 430 -21.88 -14.35 0.56
N THR A 431 -20.74 -14.59 -0.11
CA THR A 431 -20.62 -15.82 -0.91
C THR A 431 -20.60 -17.03 0.03
N ASP A 432 -21.54 -17.95 -0.17
CA ASP A 432 -21.43 -19.37 0.24
C ASP A 432 -20.35 -20.05 -0.60
N LEU A 433 -19.11 -19.57 -0.54
CA LEU A 433 -17.95 -20.33 -1.02
C LEU A 433 -17.69 -21.42 0.02
N GLU A 434 -18.55 -22.44 -0.04
CA GLU A 434 -18.55 -23.60 0.83
C GLU A 434 -17.20 -24.33 0.78
N ALA A 435 -16.69 -24.66 1.96
CA ALA A 435 -15.68 -25.68 2.27
C ALA A 435 -14.17 -25.33 2.24
N ASP A 436 -13.72 -24.10 2.52
CA ASP A 436 -12.28 -23.86 2.75
C ASP A 436 -11.93 -22.77 3.80
N PRO A 437 -11.09 -23.08 4.81
CA PRO A 437 -10.87 -22.28 6.03
C PRO A 437 -10.31 -20.87 5.83
N LEU A 438 -9.61 -20.58 4.73
CA LEU A 438 -9.09 -19.23 4.45
C LEU A 438 -10.18 -18.21 4.05
N THR A 439 -11.41 -18.65 3.77
CA THR A 439 -12.48 -17.77 3.24
C THR A 439 -13.83 -17.82 3.95
N SER A 440 -14.08 -18.76 4.87
CA SER A 440 -15.45 -19.20 5.16
C SER A 440 -15.99 -19.07 6.60
N SER A 441 -15.41 -18.29 7.51
CA SER A 441 -15.97 -18.20 8.89
C SER A 441 -16.38 -16.83 9.41
N LEU A 442 -15.92 -15.72 8.82
CA LEU A 442 -16.28 -14.37 9.32
C LEU A 442 -17.19 -13.59 8.37
N PRO A 443 -18.20 -12.87 8.91
CA PRO A 443 -19.10 -12.05 8.11
C PRO A 443 -18.36 -10.91 7.40
N ARG A 444 -18.91 -10.42 6.28
CA ARG A 444 -18.56 -9.10 5.75
C ARG A 444 -19.02 -8.02 6.74
N LEU A 445 -18.49 -6.80 6.58
CA LEU A 445 -19.08 -5.65 7.25
C LEU A 445 -20.52 -5.45 6.72
N PRO A 446 -21.50 -5.17 7.60
CA PRO A 446 -22.88 -4.96 7.19
C PRO A 446 -23.04 -3.64 6.45
N GLU A 447 -23.98 -3.61 5.51
CA GLU A 447 -24.52 -2.35 4.98
C GLU A 447 -25.47 -1.71 5.99
N ASP A 448 -25.50 -0.38 6.00
CA ASP A 448 -26.51 0.41 6.70
C ASP A 448 -27.79 0.61 5.86
N GLU A 449 -28.73 1.41 6.38
CA GLU A 449 -30.01 1.68 5.71
C GLU A 449 -29.87 2.40 4.35
N TYR A 450 -28.68 2.94 4.04
CA TYR A 450 -28.38 3.64 2.79
C TYR A 450 -27.57 2.77 1.80
N ALA A 451 -27.38 1.48 2.08
CA ALA A 451 -26.51 0.57 1.32
C ALA A 451 -25.04 1.01 1.32
N THR A 452 -24.59 1.61 2.42
CA THR A 452 -23.22 2.07 2.62
C THR A 452 -22.58 1.30 3.78
N ILE A 453 -21.24 1.28 3.87
CA ILE A 453 -20.53 0.45 4.86
C ILE A 453 -19.66 1.34 5.75
N GLU A 454 -19.83 1.23 7.07
CA GLU A 454 -18.87 1.80 8.03
C GLU A 454 -17.66 0.86 8.17
N VAL A 455 -16.47 1.32 7.80
CA VAL A 455 -15.25 0.51 7.79
C VAL A 455 -14.35 0.89 8.97
N PRO A 456 -14.21 0.05 10.02
CA PRO A 456 -13.39 0.33 11.20
C PRO A 456 -11.92 -0.02 10.95
N LEU A 457 -11.27 0.69 10.03
CA LEU A 457 -9.89 0.42 9.63
C LEU A 457 -8.83 1.05 10.55
N TYR A 458 -9.19 2.01 11.42
CA TYR A 458 -8.25 2.72 12.29
C TYR A 458 -7.10 3.41 11.53
N SER A 459 -7.44 4.15 10.47
CA SER A 459 -6.50 4.83 9.60
C SER A 459 -7.19 5.97 8.84
N ASP A 460 -6.47 7.07 8.68
CA ASP A 460 -6.86 8.19 7.82
C ASP A 460 -6.47 8.00 6.33
N LEU A 461 -5.72 6.95 5.99
CA LEU A 461 -5.14 6.70 4.66
C LEU A 461 -4.29 7.87 4.11
N LYS A 462 -3.81 8.76 4.99
CA LYS A 462 -2.91 9.87 4.67
C LYS A 462 -1.46 9.45 4.95
N ARG A 463 -0.51 10.07 4.24
CA ARG A 463 0.91 9.99 4.62
C ARG A 463 1.28 11.05 5.64
N HIS A 464 2.12 10.66 6.60
CA HIS A 464 2.61 11.53 7.67
C HIS A 464 4.12 11.48 7.75
N ARG A 465 4.72 12.60 8.17
CA ARG A 465 6.16 12.67 8.47
C ARG A 465 6.44 11.90 9.76
N MET A 466 7.21 10.83 9.65
CA MET A 466 7.62 9.97 10.78
C MET A 466 9.02 10.30 11.29
N GLY A 467 9.60 11.40 10.80
CA GLY A 467 10.87 11.96 11.24
C GLY A 467 12.09 11.08 10.96
N ARG A 468 13.26 11.58 11.38
CA ARG A 468 14.57 10.99 11.04
C ARG A 468 14.77 9.54 11.49
N CYS A 469 14.18 9.12 12.61
CA CYS A 469 14.42 7.77 13.14
C CYS A 469 13.78 6.66 12.28
N LEU A 470 12.71 7.00 11.56
CA LEU A 470 11.99 6.08 10.69
C LEU A 470 12.21 6.39 9.20
N ALA A 471 12.92 7.47 8.87
CA ALA A 471 13.19 7.84 7.49
C ALA A 471 13.95 6.72 6.74
N ASP A 472 13.48 6.42 5.54
CA ASP A 472 14.19 5.57 4.59
C ASP A 472 15.52 6.20 4.17
N ILE A 473 16.36 5.44 3.47
CA ILE A 473 17.63 5.95 2.95
C ILE A 473 17.40 6.98 1.84
N ILE A 474 16.41 6.77 0.98
CA ILE A 474 16.06 7.65 -0.15
C ILE A 474 14.53 7.73 -0.29
N LYS A 475 14.04 8.70 -1.09
CA LYS A 475 12.63 8.76 -1.52
C LYS A 475 12.25 7.54 -2.37
N GLN A 476 10.97 7.18 -2.41
CA GLN A 476 10.46 6.09 -3.25
C GLN A 476 9.51 6.62 -4.32
N GLN A 477 9.57 6.07 -5.52
CA GLN A 477 8.62 6.42 -6.58
C GLN A 477 7.28 5.74 -6.32
N THR A 478 6.19 6.39 -6.70
CA THR A 478 4.87 5.76 -6.75
C THR A 478 4.65 4.99 -8.06
N ASP A 479 3.47 4.40 -8.21
CA ASP A 479 2.95 3.85 -9.46
C ASP A 479 2.67 4.91 -10.55
N ARG A 480 3.07 6.17 -10.34
CA ARG A 480 3.14 7.23 -11.34
C ARG A 480 4.57 7.71 -11.50
N GLU A 481 5.02 7.78 -12.75
CA GLU A 481 6.34 8.32 -13.07
C GLU A 481 6.47 9.77 -12.57
N GLY A 482 7.61 10.09 -11.97
CA GLY A 482 7.92 11.44 -11.50
C GLY A 482 7.27 11.83 -10.17
N VAL A 483 6.32 11.04 -9.65
CA VAL A 483 5.72 11.28 -8.33
C VAL A 483 6.44 10.44 -7.28
N PHE A 484 6.96 11.10 -6.25
CA PHE A 484 7.76 10.47 -5.20
C PHE A 484 7.15 10.66 -3.82
N VAL A 485 7.33 9.67 -2.96
CA VAL A 485 7.11 9.77 -1.52
C VAL A 485 8.43 10.12 -0.83
N PRO A 486 8.51 11.23 -0.07
CA PRO A 486 9.68 11.60 0.72
C PRO A 486 10.17 10.48 1.66
N ARG A 487 11.45 10.53 2.02
CA ARG A 487 12.10 9.47 2.80
C ARG A 487 11.48 9.27 4.19
N ASP A 488 11.02 10.33 4.84
CA ASP A 488 10.40 10.35 6.16
C ASP A 488 8.88 10.22 6.15
N GLU A 489 8.24 10.21 4.99
CA GLU A 489 6.79 10.04 4.91
C GLU A 489 6.38 8.58 4.81
N PHE A 490 5.38 8.20 5.62
CA PHE A 490 4.78 6.87 5.61
C PHE A 490 3.27 6.97 5.67
N LEU A 491 2.60 6.02 5.02
CA LEU A 491 1.14 5.88 5.07
C LEU A 491 0.73 5.47 6.48
N THR A 492 -0.31 6.10 7.04
CA THR A 492 -1.00 5.56 8.21
C THR A 492 -1.65 4.24 7.82
N ARG A 493 -0.99 3.13 8.11
CA ARG A 493 -1.53 1.80 7.83
C ARG A 493 -2.75 1.53 8.72
N PRO A 494 -3.79 0.86 8.19
CA PRO A 494 -4.90 0.38 9.02
C PRO A 494 -4.40 -0.42 10.23
N LEU A 495 -4.89 -0.10 11.44
CA LEU A 495 -4.55 -0.84 12.66
C LEU A 495 -5.49 -2.02 12.92
N TRP A 496 -6.54 -2.20 12.12
CA TRP A 496 -7.35 -3.41 12.21
C TRP A 496 -6.49 -4.67 11.97
N GLY A 497 -6.48 -5.60 12.92
CA GLY A 497 -5.56 -6.76 12.87
C GLY A 497 -4.13 -6.51 13.37
N VAL A 498 -3.81 -5.31 13.90
CA VAL A 498 -2.45 -4.98 14.39
C VAL A 498 -1.96 -5.92 15.48
N ALA A 499 -2.85 -6.55 16.23
CA ALA A 499 -2.49 -7.48 17.30
C ALA A 499 -1.74 -8.74 16.78
N ASP A 500 -1.96 -9.13 15.53
CA ASP A 500 -1.46 -10.38 14.95
C ASP A 500 -0.37 -10.17 13.90
N THR A 501 0.07 -8.93 13.65
CA THR A 501 0.96 -8.58 12.52
C THR A 501 2.38 -8.19 12.97
N GLY A 502 2.73 -8.51 14.22
CA GLY A 502 4.06 -8.31 14.75
C GLY A 502 5.12 -9.15 14.01
N PRO A 503 6.40 -8.73 14.01
CA PRO A 503 6.91 -7.50 14.61
C PRO A 503 6.46 -6.24 13.84
N TRP A 504 6.40 -5.10 14.53
CA TRP A 504 5.81 -3.87 14.01
C TRP A 504 6.86 -2.89 13.46
N MET A 505 6.38 -1.79 12.87
CA MET A 505 7.09 -0.83 12.02
C MET A 505 7.30 -1.32 10.59
N HIS A 506 7.63 -0.38 9.72
CA HIS A 506 7.79 -0.66 8.29
C HIS A 506 8.85 -1.70 7.98
N ASP A 507 9.82 -1.91 8.87
CA ASP A 507 10.94 -2.85 8.73
C ASP A 507 10.94 -3.95 9.81
N GLY A 508 9.91 -4.00 10.67
CA GLY A 508 9.81 -5.02 11.73
C GLY A 508 10.73 -4.79 12.93
N ARG A 509 11.27 -3.59 13.15
CA ARG A 509 12.19 -3.32 14.28
C ARG A 509 11.51 -3.33 15.66
N ALA A 510 10.20 -3.13 15.74
CA ALA A 510 9.49 -3.06 17.02
C ALA A 510 8.97 -4.45 17.44
N LEU A 511 9.40 -4.93 18.61
CA LEU A 511 9.04 -6.25 19.13
C LEU A 511 7.84 -6.24 20.09
N SER A 512 7.22 -5.08 20.32
CA SER A 512 5.99 -4.90 21.09
C SER A 512 5.21 -3.68 20.58
N LEU A 513 3.88 -3.67 20.74
CA LEU A 513 3.04 -2.50 20.40
C LEU A 513 3.45 -1.26 21.19
N ARG A 514 3.78 -1.42 22.48
CA ARG A 514 4.32 -0.34 23.31
C ARG A 514 5.58 0.27 22.68
N LYS A 515 6.52 -0.59 22.26
CA LYS A 515 7.74 -0.11 21.62
C LYS A 515 7.46 0.51 20.25
N ALA A 516 6.47 -0.02 19.53
CA ALA A 516 6.01 0.55 18.28
C ALA A 516 5.50 1.99 18.51
N ILE A 517 4.63 2.22 19.50
CA ILE A 517 4.14 3.57 19.84
C ILE A 517 5.32 4.52 20.09
N GLU A 518 6.26 4.15 20.97
CA GLU A 518 7.43 4.97 21.28
C GLU A 518 8.29 5.31 20.05
N MET A 519 8.47 4.36 19.14
CA MET A 519 9.32 4.52 17.95
C MET A 519 8.74 5.45 16.88
N HIS A 520 7.48 5.90 17.01
CA HIS A 520 6.94 6.96 16.15
C HIS A 520 7.58 8.32 16.43
N SER A 521 8.21 8.53 17.60
CA SER A 521 8.89 9.77 17.91
C SER A 521 10.29 9.78 17.29
N ASP A 522 10.69 10.90 16.71
CA ASP A 522 12.07 11.09 16.28
C ASP A 522 13.01 11.44 17.45
N LEU A 523 12.50 11.68 18.66
CA LEU A 523 13.30 11.98 19.85
C LEU A 523 14.01 10.75 20.43
N VAL A 524 13.68 9.55 19.95
CA VAL A 524 14.27 8.28 20.41
C VAL A 524 15.62 7.96 19.76
N CYS A 525 16.04 8.70 18.74
CA CYS A 525 17.35 8.57 18.11
C CYS A 525 18.12 9.89 18.10
N ALA A 526 19.44 9.80 17.91
CA ALA A 526 20.32 10.96 17.83
C ALA A 526 19.89 11.88 16.68
N ASP A 527 20.10 13.18 16.88
CA ASP A 527 19.99 14.15 15.79
C ASP A 527 21.06 13.85 14.73
N ASP A 528 20.61 13.68 13.49
CA ASP A 528 21.45 13.43 12.32
C ASP A 528 21.64 14.71 11.47
N GLY A 529 21.09 15.84 11.92
CA GLY A 529 21.15 17.13 11.24
C GLY A 529 20.20 17.24 10.04
N SER A 530 19.33 16.26 9.81
CA SER A 530 18.40 16.26 8.66
C SER A 530 17.22 17.22 8.82
N GLY A 531 16.89 17.61 10.06
CA GLY A 531 15.71 18.43 10.35
C GLY A 531 14.36 17.71 10.14
N LEU A 532 14.37 16.39 9.95
CA LEU A 532 13.15 15.59 9.75
C LEU A 532 12.48 15.32 11.12
N GLU A 533 11.33 15.95 11.33
CA GLU A 533 10.54 15.86 12.57
C GLU A 533 9.31 14.96 12.37
N SER A 534 9.00 14.17 13.39
CA SER A 534 7.80 13.33 13.41
C SER A 534 6.56 14.13 13.79
N SER A 535 5.50 14.06 12.98
CA SER A 535 4.19 14.61 13.32
C SER A 535 3.55 13.88 14.51
N ALA A 536 4.02 12.68 14.85
CA ALA A 536 3.50 11.87 15.96
C ALA A 536 4.16 12.18 17.31
N ASN A 537 5.12 13.11 17.39
CA ASN A 537 5.82 13.43 18.65
C ASN A 537 4.87 13.75 19.79
N ARG A 538 3.86 14.59 19.55
CA ARG A 538 2.86 14.93 20.58
C ARG A 538 2.08 13.72 21.08
N SER A 539 1.73 12.80 20.18
CA SER A 539 1.02 11.58 20.54
C SER A 539 1.89 10.61 21.35
N VAL A 540 3.17 10.52 21.03
CA VAL A 540 4.13 9.72 21.81
C VAL A 540 4.38 10.34 23.19
N GLU A 541 4.52 11.66 23.27
CA GLU A 541 4.63 12.37 24.56
C GLU A 541 3.39 12.16 25.43
N ALA A 542 2.19 12.26 24.85
CA ALA A 542 0.94 12.00 25.55
C ALA A 542 0.89 10.57 26.10
N PHE A 543 1.26 9.58 25.29
CA PHE A 543 1.36 8.19 25.72
C PHE A 543 2.37 8.01 26.86
N ALA A 544 3.55 8.63 26.77
CA ALA A 544 4.56 8.57 27.81
C ALA A 544 4.10 9.22 29.13
N ALA A 545 3.24 10.25 29.06
CA ALA A 545 2.66 10.92 30.22
C ALA A 545 1.50 10.15 30.89
N MET A 546 0.91 9.16 30.22
CA MET A 546 -0.14 8.31 30.78
C MET A 546 0.37 7.47 31.97
N SER A 547 -0.54 7.11 32.88
CA SER A 547 -0.22 6.14 33.93
C SER A 547 0.08 4.76 33.30
N TRP A 548 0.81 3.89 34.01
CA TRP A 548 1.08 2.54 33.50
C TRP A 548 -0.22 1.77 33.16
N ASN A 549 -1.26 1.90 33.99
CA ASN A 549 -2.56 1.28 33.75
C ASN A 549 -3.22 1.80 32.48
N ASP A 550 -3.13 3.10 32.20
CA ASP A 550 -3.69 3.71 30.99
C ASP A 550 -2.93 3.28 29.74
N GLN A 551 -1.59 3.24 29.82
CA GLN A 551 -0.78 2.73 28.73
C GLN A 551 -1.08 1.26 28.43
N GLU A 552 -1.25 0.43 29.46
CA GLU A 552 -1.68 -0.97 29.28
C GLU A 552 -3.10 -1.06 28.73
N ALA A 553 -4.05 -0.25 29.19
CA ALA A 553 -5.41 -0.23 28.65
C ALA A 553 -5.42 0.09 27.14
N LEU A 554 -4.65 1.10 26.72
CA LEU A 554 -4.47 1.44 25.31
C LEU A 554 -3.85 0.27 24.52
N VAL A 555 -2.81 -0.38 25.06
CA VAL A 555 -2.19 -1.55 24.41
C VAL A 555 -3.18 -2.74 24.36
N THR A 556 -4.00 -2.95 25.39
CA THR A 556 -5.06 -3.97 25.42
C THR A 556 -6.13 -3.70 24.37
N PHE A 557 -6.53 -2.44 24.17
CA PHE A 557 -7.41 -2.05 23.08
C PHE A 557 -6.79 -2.40 21.71
N LEU A 558 -5.53 -2.04 21.46
CA LEU A 558 -4.85 -2.42 20.21
C LEU A 558 -4.74 -3.95 20.04
N ARG A 559 -4.56 -4.70 21.13
CA ARG A 559 -4.56 -6.17 21.13
C ARG A 559 -5.93 -6.79 20.84
N SER A 560 -7.02 -6.02 20.92
CA SER A 560 -8.35 -6.49 20.49
C SER A 560 -8.53 -6.43 18.97
N LEU A 561 -7.72 -5.64 18.25
CA LEU A 561 -7.80 -5.53 16.80
C LEU A 561 -7.09 -6.73 16.14
N ARG A 562 -7.86 -7.76 15.77
CA ARG A 562 -7.37 -9.09 15.40
C ARG A 562 -7.66 -9.43 13.94
N LEU A 563 -6.73 -10.14 13.32
CA LEU A 563 -6.97 -10.78 12.03
C LEU A 563 -8.07 -11.85 12.20
N PRO A 564 -8.79 -12.18 11.12
CA PRO A 564 -9.74 -13.28 11.13
C PRO A 564 -9.16 -14.56 11.74
N LYS A 565 -9.89 -15.21 12.65
CA LYS A 565 -9.53 -16.56 13.13
C LYS A 565 -10.11 -17.59 12.18
N GLU A 566 -9.27 -18.49 11.67
CA GLU A 566 -9.77 -19.75 11.14
C GLU A 566 -10.28 -20.58 12.31
N TYR A 567 -11.54 -21.01 12.26
CA TYR A 567 -11.95 -22.10 13.13
C TYR A 567 -11.31 -23.36 12.56
N ALA A 568 -10.28 -23.87 13.23
CA ALA A 568 -9.77 -25.20 12.97
C ALA A 568 -10.95 -26.19 13.09
N TYR A 569 -11.31 -26.81 11.97
CA TYR A 569 -12.26 -27.93 11.94
C TYR A 569 -11.52 -29.25 12.14
#